data_AF-A0AA36MYA7-F1
#
_entry.id   AF-A0AA36MYA7-F1
#
_cell.length_a   1.000
_cell.length_b   1.000
_cell.length_c   1.000
_cell.angle_alpha   90.00
_cell.angle_beta   90.00
_cell.angle_gamma   90.00
#
_symmetry.space_group_name_H-M   'P 1'
#
loop_
_entity.id
_entity.type
_entity.pdbx_description
1 polymer ?
#
loop_
_entity_poly.entity_id
_entity_poly.type
_entity_poly.pdbx_seq_one_letter_code
_entity_poly.pdbx_strand_id
1 'polypeptide(L)'
;MPGWLDVLDDMLTDSQLDSSLAEEADACRSDSDAEQALGIEFVAAATSEPCEPFRRFMLANHKVEHVHPTFAEQNAGKPCILHPRSPSCARPVNADLGVFGTPCDPFSLQRGKRFHDGSVKQHALYSVTFTDALNFLLDPGAPKAVIMEQVEGFNEPESDSESETPMNRQVWKNEVGP
;
A
#
# COMPACT_ATOMS: atom_id res chain seq x y z
N MET A 1 26.16 4.39 -2.16
CA MET A 1 24.70 4.39 -1.97
C MET A 1 24.49 4.34 -0.47
N PRO A 2 23.78 5.31 0.12
CA PRO A 2 23.41 5.24 1.53
C PRO A 2 22.64 3.93 1.78
N GLY A 3 22.85 3.31 2.93
CA GLY A 3 22.05 2.16 3.35
C GLY A 3 20.62 2.61 3.63
N TRP A 4 19.65 1.70 3.55
CA TRP A 4 18.23 2.01 3.84
C TRP A 4 18.02 2.62 5.24
N LEU A 5 18.91 2.31 6.19
CA LEU A 5 18.94 2.91 7.53
C LEU A 5 19.33 4.41 7.51
N ASP A 6 20.19 4.83 6.59
CA ASP A 6 20.61 6.24 6.48
C ASP A 6 19.46 7.13 5.99
N VAL A 7 18.56 6.57 5.16
CA VAL A 7 17.35 7.27 4.70
C VAL A 7 16.34 7.45 5.83
N LEU A 8 16.18 6.45 6.69
CA LEU A 8 15.32 6.54 7.86
C LEU A 8 15.87 7.53 8.91
N ASP A 9 17.18 7.53 9.15
CA ASP A 9 17.81 8.47 10.07
C ASP A 9 17.75 9.93 9.56
N ASP A 10 17.87 10.16 8.25
CA ASP A 10 17.72 11.49 7.65
C ASP A 10 16.27 11.99 7.75
N MET A 11 15.28 11.10 7.58
CA MET A 11 13.86 11.43 7.79
C MET A 11 13.50 11.72 9.26
N LEU A 12 14.22 11.14 10.22
CA LEU A 12 13.95 11.29 11.65
C LEU A 12 14.69 12.47 12.30
N THR A 13 15.72 13.03 11.66
CA THR A 13 16.55 14.10 12.26
C THR A 13 16.08 15.52 11.94
N ASP A 14 15.24 15.70 10.91
CA ASP A 14 14.62 17.00 10.62
C ASP A 14 13.38 17.23 11.51
N SER A 15 13.64 17.84 12.66
CA SER A 15 12.69 18.13 13.77
C SER A 15 11.54 19.12 13.46
N GLN A 16 10.98 19.11 12.25
CA GLN A 16 9.72 19.78 11.89
C GLN A 16 8.63 18.78 11.47
N LEU A 17 8.54 17.64 12.16
CA LEU A 17 7.40 16.72 12.05
C LEU A 17 6.19 17.32 12.80
N ASP A 18 5.56 18.33 12.20
CA ASP A 18 4.21 18.76 12.57
C ASP A 18 3.24 17.67 12.09
N SER A 19 2.80 16.79 13.02
CA SER A 19 1.85 15.68 12.83
C SER A 19 2.03 14.85 11.54
N SER A 20 2.74 13.73 11.62
CA SER A 20 2.92 12.83 10.46
C SER A 20 1.59 12.21 10.02
N LEU A 21 1.26 12.39 8.73
CA LEU A 21 0.11 11.76 8.10
C LEU A 21 0.53 10.38 7.59
N ALA A 22 -0.09 9.34 8.14
CA ALA A 22 0.03 7.98 7.64
C ALA A 22 -1.20 7.65 6.78
N GLU A 23 -0.97 7.14 5.58
CA GLU A 23 -1.98 6.61 4.68
C GLU A 23 -1.86 5.09 4.64
N GLU A 24 -2.88 4.39 5.11
CA GLU A 24 -2.83 2.95 5.36
C GLU A 24 -3.80 2.23 4.44
N ALA A 25 -3.33 1.69 3.31
CA ALA A 25 -4.15 0.85 2.45
C ALA A 25 -3.99 -0.63 2.86
N ASP A 26 -4.96 -1.19 3.58
CA ASP A 26 -5.10 -2.65 3.76
C ASP A 26 -3.99 -3.33 4.62
N ALA A 27 -3.92 -3.02 5.93
CA ALA A 27 -3.29 -3.86 6.98
C ALA A 27 -3.62 -3.37 8.43
N CYS A 28 -4.88 -3.02 8.72
CA CYS A 28 -5.27 -2.16 9.84
C CYS A 28 -5.18 -2.73 11.28
N ARG A 29 -4.23 -3.64 11.58
CA ARG A 29 -3.99 -4.11 12.95
C ARG A 29 -2.53 -4.14 13.37
N SER A 30 -1.58 -4.57 12.53
CA SER A 30 -0.19 -4.70 13.00
C SER A 30 0.49 -3.36 13.16
N ASP A 31 0.16 -2.39 12.32
CA ASP A 31 1.05 -1.25 12.10
C ASP A 31 0.70 -0.08 13.02
N SER A 32 -0.60 0.17 13.24
CA SER A 32 -1.04 1.15 14.25
C SER A 32 -0.64 0.77 15.69
N ASP A 33 -0.63 -0.53 16.01
CA ASP A 33 -0.15 -1.04 17.31
C ASP A 33 1.39 -0.92 17.41
N ALA A 34 2.11 -1.13 16.30
CA ALA A 34 3.57 -0.96 16.25
C ALA A 34 3.97 0.51 16.45
N GLU A 35 3.30 1.46 15.80
CA GLU A 35 3.61 2.89 15.94
C GLU A 35 3.31 3.41 17.35
N GLN A 36 2.19 2.99 17.95
CA GLN A 36 1.90 3.29 19.35
C GLN A 36 2.96 2.68 20.28
N ALA A 37 3.43 1.46 19.98
CA ALA A 37 4.51 0.84 20.74
C ALA A 37 5.85 1.58 20.59
N LEU A 38 6.10 2.22 19.44
CA LEU A 38 7.27 3.06 19.18
C LEU A 38 7.14 4.48 19.73
N GLY A 39 5.95 4.87 20.21
CA GLY A 39 5.69 6.23 20.71
C GLY A 39 5.69 7.29 19.60
N ILE A 40 5.44 6.88 18.36
CA ILE A 40 5.32 7.79 17.21
C ILE A 40 3.88 8.29 17.19
N GLU A 41 3.70 9.60 17.29
CA GLU A 41 2.39 10.21 17.07
C GLU A 41 2.08 10.21 15.58
N PHE A 42 0.94 9.63 15.20
CA PHE A 42 0.51 9.59 13.80
C PHE A 42 -0.98 9.96 13.68
N VAL A 43 -1.35 10.41 12.48
CA VAL A 43 -2.73 10.61 12.07
C VAL A 43 -3.03 9.67 10.91
N ALA A 44 -3.98 8.74 11.11
CA ALA A 44 -4.47 7.87 10.05
C ALA A 44 -5.35 8.68 9.09
N ALA A 45 -4.74 9.20 8.02
CA ALA A 45 -5.36 10.13 7.11
C ALA A 45 -6.37 9.41 6.20
N ALA A 46 -6.02 8.26 5.65
CA ALA A 46 -6.94 7.47 4.84
C ALA A 46 -6.67 5.97 4.92
N THR A 47 -7.71 5.19 4.66
CA THR A 47 -7.62 3.74 4.49
C THR A 47 -8.63 3.20 3.47
N SER A 48 -8.33 2.03 2.92
CA SER A 48 -9.21 1.26 2.06
C SER A 48 -9.32 -0.17 2.54
N GLU A 49 -10.55 -0.66 2.72
CA GLU A 49 -10.79 -2.03 3.17
C GLU A 49 -12.12 -2.52 2.58
N PRO A 50 -12.15 -3.57 1.74
CA PRO A 50 -13.38 -4.09 1.12
C PRO A 50 -14.32 -4.84 2.07
N CYS A 51 -13.82 -5.44 3.14
CA CYS A 51 -14.57 -6.21 4.13
C CYS A 51 -15.30 -5.29 5.12
N GLU A 52 -16.62 -5.16 4.98
CA GLU A 52 -17.44 -4.32 5.86
C GLU A 52 -17.31 -4.67 7.35
N PRO A 53 -17.34 -5.96 7.78
CA PRO A 53 -17.09 -6.30 9.17
C PRO A 53 -15.75 -5.79 9.71
N PHE A 54 -14.68 -5.84 8.89
CA PHE A 54 -13.37 -5.36 9.31
C PHE A 54 -13.31 -3.83 9.37
N ARG A 55 -13.90 -3.11 8.40
CA ARG A 55 -14.05 -1.65 8.48
C ARG A 55 -14.74 -1.20 9.76
N ARG A 56 -15.83 -1.88 10.14
CA ARG A 56 -16.56 -1.56 11.38
C ARG A 56 -15.69 -1.78 12.61
N PHE A 57 -14.93 -2.87 12.62
CA PHE A 57 -13.97 -3.15 13.69
C PHE A 57 -12.89 -2.05 13.76
N MET A 58 -12.24 -1.72 12.65
CA MET A 58 -11.24 -0.67 12.56
C MET A 58 -11.77 0.67 13.09
N LEU A 59 -12.92 1.13 12.60
CA LEU A 59 -13.55 2.39 13.01
C LEU A 59 -13.98 2.42 14.48
N ALA A 60 -14.15 1.27 15.12
CA ALA A 60 -14.45 1.19 16.54
C ALA A 60 -13.20 1.35 17.43
N ASN A 61 -12.00 1.12 16.88
CA ASN A 61 -10.75 1.10 17.64
C ASN A 61 -9.78 2.23 17.26
N HIS A 62 -9.90 2.79 16.05
CA HIS A 62 -8.97 3.80 15.52
C HIS A 62 -9.72 5.01 14.98
N LYS A 63 -9.08 6.18 15.06
CA LYS A 63 -9.58 7.41 14.43
C LYS A 63 -8.96 7.52 13.04
N VAL A 64 -9.79 7.40 12.01
CA VAL A 64 -9.38 7.54 10.61
C VAL A 64 -10.20 8.65 9.97
N GLU A 65 -9.56 9.58 9.25
CA GLU A 65 -10.26 10.71 8.64
C GLU A 65 -11.06 10.28 7.40
N HIS A 66 -10.49 9.40 6.58
CA HIS A 66 -11.09 8.94 5.34
C HIS A 66 -11.09 7.40 5.24
N VAL A 67 -12.24 6.80 4.91
CA VAL A 67 -12.34 5.35 4.66
C VAL A 67 -12.98 5.11 3.30
N HIS A 68 -12.32 4.33 2.46
CA HIS A 68 -12.81 3.94 1.14
C HIS A 68 -13.17 2.44 1.12
N PRO A 69 -14.18 2.04 0.32
CA PRO A 69 -14.54 0.63 0.17
C PRO A 69 -13.45 -0.20 -0.52
N THR A 70 -12.69 0.37 -1.45
CA THR A 70 -11.64 -0.37 -2.16
C THR A 70 -10.45 0.54 -2.44
N PHE A 71 -9.29 -0.06 -2.64
CA PHE A 71 -8.09 0.68 -3.00
C PHE A 71 -8.23 1.38 -4.36
N ALA A 72 -8.92 0.74 -5.31
CA ALA A 72 -9.27 1.33 -6.59
C ALA A 72 -10.15 2.59 -6.46
N GLU A 73 -11.14 2.58 -5.56
CA GLU A 73 -11.98 3.76 -5.31
C GLU A 73 -11.20 4.90 -4.64
N GLN A 74 -10.28 4.58 -3.72
CA GLN A 74 -9.38 5.54 -3.11
C GLN A 74 -8.48 6.21 -4.15
N ASN A 75 -7.83 5.42 -5.01
CA ASN A 75 -6.99 5.93 -6.11
C ASN A 75 -7.78 6.75 -7.13
N ALA A 76 -9.05 6.40 -7.37
CA ALA A 76 -9.92 7.16 -8.26
C ALA A 76 -10.49 8.45 -7.62
N GLY A 77 -10.08 8.79 -6.40
CA GLY A 77 -10.54 9.98 -5.68
C GLY A 77 -12.06 9.97 -5.43
N LYS A 78 -12.66 8.79 -5.26
CA LYS A 78 -14.09 8.67 -4.97
C LYS A 78 -14.39 9.17 -3.56
N PRO A 79 -15.61 9.71 -3.31
CA PRO A 79 -16.01 10.09 -1.96
C PRO A 79 -15.92 8.90 -0.99
N CYS A 80 -15.27 9.14 0.14
CA CYS A 80 -15.16 8.20 1.24
C CYS A 80 -16.52 7.87 1.88
N ILE A 81 -16.61 6.72 2.56
CA ILE A 81 -17.85 6.28 3.23
C ILE A 81 -18.22 7.15 4.43
N LEU A 82 -17.25 7.84 5.03
CA LEU A 82 -17.45 8.75 6.17
C LEU A 82 -18.06 10.09 5.74
N HIS A 83 -17.80 10.52 4.50
CA HIS A 83 -18.25 11.81 3.98
C HIS A 83 -18.96 11.68 2.60
N PRO A 84 -20.02 10.86 2.49
CA PRO A 84 -20.62 10.47 1.20
C PRO A 84 -21.26 11.62 0.41
N ARG A 85 -21.48 12.79 1.05
CA ARG A 85 -22.07 13.99 0.45
C ARG A 85 -21.06 15.09 0.20
N SER A 86 -19.80 14.86 0.55
CA SER A 86 -18.74 15.85 0.35
C SER A 86 -18.07 15.59 -1.00
N PRO A 87 -18.33 16.41 -2.04
CA PRO A 87 -17.64 16.27 -3.32
C PRO A 87 -16.13 16.57 -3.20
N SER A 88 -15.71 17.18 -2.08
CA SER A 88 -14.31 17.40 -1.73
C SER A 88 -13.74 16.32 -0.82
N CYS A 89 -14.49 15.27 -0.45
CA CYS A 89 -13.87 14.09 0.17
C CYS A 89 -13.07 13.35 -0.91
N ALA A 90 -11.76 13.57 -0.91
CA ALA A 90 -10.81 12.84 -1.72
C ALA A 90 -9.76 12.18 -0.81
N ARG A 91 -8.94 11.32 -1.41
CA ARG A 91 -7.74 10.79 -0.77
C ARG A 91 -6.82 11.95 -0.33
N PRO A 92 -6.24 11.89 0.88
CA PRO A 92 -5.14 12.78 1.26
C PRO A 92 -4.02 12.74 0.22
N VAL A 93 -3.31 13.85 0.09
CA VAL A 93 -2.15 13.97 -0.80
C VAL A 93 -0.93 14.32 0.03
N ASN A 94 0.24 13.83 -0.38
CA ASN A 94 1.52 14.09 0.29
C ASN A 94 1.57 13.57 1.74
N ALA A 95 0.99 12.40 2.00
CA ALA A 95 1.20 11.71 3.27
C ALA A 95 2.71 11.46 3.50
N ASP A 96 3.14 11.40 4.76
CA ASP A 96 4.54 11.13 5.09
C ASP A 96 4.88 9.65 4.88
N LEU A 97 3.93 8.77 5.22
CA LEU A 97 4.08 7.34 5.14
C LEU A 97 2.85 6.68 4.51
N GLY A 98 3.07 5.83 3.52
CA GLY A 98 2.11 4.88 2.99
C GLY A 98 2.38 3.49 3.54
N VAL A 99 1.40 2.81 4.09
CA VAL A 99 1.55 1.41 4.51
C VAL A 99 0.50 0.59 3.79
N PHE A 100 0.93 -0.46 3.09
CA PHE A 100 -0.03 -1.35 2.45
C PHE A 100 0.42 -2.79 2.28
N GLY A 101 -0.52 -3.71 2.45
CA GLY A 101 -0.42 -5.09 1.99
C GLY A 101 -1.28 -5.25 0.75
N THR A 102 -0.78 -5.94 -0.28
CA THR A 102 -1.67 -6.38 -1.37
C THR A 102 -2.08 -7.83 -1.12
N PRO A 103 -3.17 -8.32 -1.72
CA PRO A 103 -3.64 -9.67 -1.46
C PRO A 103 -2.56 -10.73 -1.67
N CYS A 104 -2.41 -11.63 -0.69
CA CYS A 104 -1.47 -12.75 -0.72
C CYS A 104 -1.67 -13.67 -1.94
N ASP A 105 -2.93 -13.89 -2.33
CA ASP A 105 -3.29 -14.58 -3.56
C ASP A 105 -3.35 -13.57 -4.72
N PRO A 106 -2.74 -13.86 -5.88
CA PRO A 106 -2.29 -15.17 -6.35
C PRO A 106 -0.84 -15.57 -6.03
N PHE A 107 -0.09 -14.82 -5.22
CA PHE A 107 1.37 -14.88 -5.16
C PHE A 107 1.95 -15.90 -4.19
N SER A 108 1.19 -16.27 -3.15
CA SER A 108 1.63 -17.19 -2.09
C SER A 108 2.10 -18.54 -2.63
N LEU A 109 3.25 -19.02 -2.12
CA LEU A 109 3.75 -20.38 -2.37
C LEU A 109 2.77 -21.47 -1.90
N GLN A 110 1.88 -21.16 -0.96
CA GLN A 110 0.90 -22.11 -0.43
C GLN A 110 -0.31 -22.27 -1.33
N ARG A 111 -0.47 -21.43 -2.36
CA ARG A 111 -1.60 -21.48 -3.28
C ARG A 111 -1.45 -22.64 -4.28
N GLY A 112 -2.48 -23.49 -4.33
CA GLY A 112 -2.56 -24.53 -5.35
C GLY A 112 -2.53 -23.95 -6.76
N LYS A 113 -1.73 -24.56 -7.64
CA LYS A 113 -1.50 -24.12 -9.03
C LYS A 113 -0.83 -22.75 -9.19
N ARG A 114 -0.12 -22.26 -8.17
CA ARG A 114 0.65 -21.01 -8.24
C ARG A 114 1.56 -20.93 -9.47
N PHE A 115 2.21 -22.04 -9.85
CA PHE A 115 3.19 -22.10 -10.94
C PHE A 115 2.62 -22.61 -12.28
N HIS A 116 1.31 -22.82 -12.39
CA HIS A 116 0.71 -23.11 -13.70
C HIS A 116 0.72 -21.86 -14.59
N ASP A 117 1.09 -22.04 -15.85
CA ASP A 117 1.13 -20.95 -16.85
C ASP A 117 -0.15 -20.10 -16.83
N GLY A 118 0.03 -18.79 -16.65
CA GLY A 118 -1.06 -17.80 -16.62
C GLY A 118 -1.88 -17.76 -15.32
N SER A 119 -1.70 -18.71 -14.39
CA SER A 119 -2.49 -18.83 -13.15
C SER A 119 -2.41 -17.59 -12.26
N VAL A 120 -1.26 -16.91 -12.24
CA VAL A 120 -1.06 -15.65 -11.51
C VAL A 120 -1.75 -14.48 -12.22
N LYS A 121 -1.37 -14.20 -13.47
CA LYS A 121 -1.90 -13.06 -14.24
C LYS A 121 -3.42 -13.09 -14.43
N GLN A 122 -4.02 -14.27 -14.52
CA GLN A 122 -5.46 -14.44 -14.70
C GLN A 122 -6.25 -14.35 -13.39
N HIS A 123 -5.60 -14.27 -12.23
CA HIS A 123 -6.28 -14.17 -10.96
C HIS A 123 -6.96 -12.81 -10.79
N ALA A 124 -8.17 -12.79 -10.24
CA ALA A 124 -8.96 -11.56 -10.10
C ALA A 124 -8.28 -10.49 -9.23
N LEU A 125 -7.40 -10.89 -8.30
CA LEU A 125 -6.68 -9.98 -7.41
C LEU A 125 -5.33 -9.50 -7.95
N TYR A 126 -4.91 -9.99 -9.12
CA TYR A 126 -3.64 -9.58 -9.74
C TYR A 126 -3.59 -8.06 -9.98
N SER A 127 -4.70 -7.47 -10.43
CA SER A 127 -4.78 -6.03 -10.72
C SER A 127 -4.62 -5.17 -9.47
N VAL A 128 -5.03 -5.63 -8.29
CA VAL A 128 -4.86 -4.87 -7.05
C VAL A 128 -3.37 -4.60 -6.79
N THR A 129 -2.51 -5.57 -7.09
CA THR A 129 -1.08 -5.47 -6.86
C THR A 129 -0.34 -4.76 -7.99
N PHE A 130 -0.58 -5.15 -9.24
CA PHE A 130 0.21 -4.64 -10.38
C PHE A 130 -0.45 -3.45 -11.11
N THR A 131 -1.66 -3.07 -10.74
CA THR A 131 -2.34 -1.90 -11.29
C THR A 131 -2.65 -0.90 -10.19
N ASP A 132 -3.43 -1.27 -9.17
CA ASP A 132 -3.88 -0.30 -8.17
C ASP A 132 -2.74 0.17 -7.27
N ALA A 133 -1.92 -0.73 -6.72
CA ALA A 133 -0.76 -0.34 -5.92
C ALA A 133 0.29 0.41 -6.75
N LEU A 134 0.52 0.02 -8.00
CA LEU A 134 1.43 0.75 -8.87
C LEU A 134 0.91 2.17 -9.17
N ASN A 135 -0.38 2.32 -9.45
CA ASN A 135 -1.00 3.63 -9.65
C ASN A 135 -0.90 4.51 -8.39
N PHE A 136 -1.08 3.91 -7.21
CA PHE A 136 -0.88 4.61 -5.93
C PHE A 136 0.54 5.13 -5.79
N LEU A 137 1.55 4.31 -6.10
CA LEU A 137 2.97 4.65 -6.02
C LEU A 137 3.41 5.70 -7.06
N LEU A 138 2.77 5.71 -8.24
CA LEU A 138 3.09 6.63 -9.33
C LEU A 138 2.28 7.92 -9.29
N ASP A 139 1.31 8.04 -8.38
CA ASP A 139 0.46 9.21 -8.27
C ASP A 139 1.26 10.45 -7.80
N PRO A 140 1.04 11.65 -8.37
CA PRO A 140 1.74 12.86 -7.93
C PRO A 140 1.54 13.23 -6.46
N GLY A 141 0.47 12.73 -5.82
CA GLY A 141 0.19 12.89 -4.40
C GLY A 141 0.51 11.64 -3.58
N ALA A 142 1.34 10.72 -4.09
CA ALA A 142 1.79 9.53 -3.37
C ALA A 142 2.51 9.90 -2.05
N PRO A 143 2.54 8.99 -1.06
CA PRO A 143 3.28 9.22 0.17
C PRO A 143 4.79 9.37 -0.06
N LYS A 144 5.47 10.11 0.83
CA LYS A 144 6.92 10.34 0.76
C LYS A 144 7.73 9.04 0.94
N ALA A 145 7.29 8.20 1.88
CA ALA A 145 7.83 6.86 2.11
C ALA A 145 6.71 5.82 2.03
N VAL A 146 7.07 4.60 1.64
CA VAL A 146 6.11 3.49 1.56
C VAL A 146 6.70 2.24 2.20
N ILE A 147 5.88 1.57 3.01
CA ILE A 147 6.09 0.20 3.48
C ILE A 147 5.07 -0.69 2.78
N MET A 148 5.57 -1.71 2.08
CA MET A 148 4.72 -2.70 1.41
C MET A 148 4.97 -4.08 2.00
N GLU A 149 3.94 -4.69 2.58
CA GLU A 149 3.98 -6.08 3.03
C GLU A 149 3.65 -7.00 1.84
N GLN A 150 4.36 -8.13 1.74
CA GLN A 150 4.15 -9.14 0.71
C GLN A 150 4.47 -10.54 1.24
N VAL A 151 3.79 -11.53 0.65
CA VAL A 151 4.00 -12.95 0.98
C VAL A 151 5.22 -13.58 0.32
N GLU A 152 5.69 -14.65 0.95
CA GLU A 152 6.63 -15.58 0.33
C GLU A 152 6.06 -16.12 -0.99
N GLY A 153 6.82 -15.99 -2.08
CA GLY A 153 6.38 -16.30 -3.45
C GLY A 153 6.10 -15.08 -4.33
N PHE A 154 6.03 -13.87 -3.75
CA PHE A 154 5.88 -12.64 -4.53
C PHE A 154 7.08 -12.40 -5.47
N ASN A 155 8.29 -12.68 -4.99
CA ASN A 155 9.53 -12.52 -5.75
C ASN A 155 9.89 -13.75 -6.60
N GLU A 156 8.98 -14.70 -6.79
CA GLU A 156 9.22 -15.92 -7.57
C GLU A 156 8.65 -15.80 -8.99
N PRO A 157 9.13 -16.59 -9.96
CA PRO A 157 8.52 -16.65 -11.29
C PRO A 157 7.02 -16.96 -11.22
N GLU A 158 6.28 -16.47 -12.21
CA GLU A 158 4.83 -16.66 -12.23
C GLU A 158 4.41 -18.06 -12.69
N SER A 159 5.32 -18.79 -13.35
CA SER A 159 5.14 -20.17 -13.78
C SER A 159 6.46 -20.95 -13.77
N ASP A 160 6.38 -22.28 -13.78
CA ASP A 160 7.55 -23.17 -13.92
C ASP A 160 8.25 -23.05 -15.29
N SER A 161 7.55 -22.47 -16.27
CA SER A 161 8.08 -22.21 -17.62
C SER A 161 8.81 -20.87 -17.74
N GLU A 162 8.65 -19.98 -16.75
CA GLU A 162 9.31 -18.68 -16.68
C GLU A 162 10.49 -18.73 -15.72
N SER A 163 11.60 -18.06 -16.06
CA SER A 163 12.75 -17.88 -15.16
C SER A 163 12.85 -16.45 -14.61
N GLU A 164 12.06 -15.52 -15.16
CA GLU A 164 12.03 -14.13 -14.73
C GLU A 164 11.01 -13.95 -13.61
N THR A 165 11.45 -13.32 -12.52
CA THR A 165 10.57 -12.89 -11.44
C THR A 165 9.93 -11.55 -11.80
N PRO A 166 8.80 -11.15 -11.16
CA PRO A 166 8.28 -9.79 -11.31
C PRO A 166 9.32 -8.69 -11.07
N MET A 167 10.29 -8.92 -10.16
CA MET A 167 11.38 -7.98 -9.87
C MET A 167 12.41 -7.90 -11.00
N ASN A 168 12.61 -8.98 -11.77
CA ASN A 168 13.48 -8.98 -12.95
C ASN A 168 12.89 -8.23 -14.14
N ARG A 169 11.56 -8.06 -14.19
CA ARG A 169 10.86 -7.39 -15.31
C ARG A 169 11.09 -5.87 -15.34
N GLN A 170 11.88 -5.34 -14.42
CA GLN A 170 12.09 -3.90 -14.31
C GLN A 170 12.77 -3.29 -15.55
N VAL A 171 11.92 -2.57 -16.29
CA VAL A 171 12.24 -1.50 -17.23
C VAL A 171 12.60 -0.24 -16.43
N TRP A 172 13.56 -0.28 -15.50
CA TRP A 172 14.24 0.96 -15.08
C TRP A 172 15.24 1.32 -16.16
N LYS A 173 14.75 1.59 -17.36
CA LYS A 173 15.54 2.37 -18.30
C LYS A 173 15.67 3.74 -17.67
N ASN A 174 16.84 3.97 -17.07
CA ASN A 174 17.35 5.27 -16.65
C ASN A 174 17.47 6.20 -17.87
N GLU A 175 16.35 6.53 -18.50
CA GLU A 175 16.20 7.61 -19.47
C GLU A 175 15.62 8.86 -18.79
N VAL A 176 15.85 9.02 -17.48
CA VAL A 176 15.88 10.35 -16.90
C VAL A 176 17.22 10.95 -17.35
N GLY A 177 17.20 11.49 -18.58
CA GLY A 177 18.31 12.27 -19.13
C GLY A 177 18.65 13.46 -18.22
N PRO A 178 19.88 14.00 -18.33
CA PRO A 178 20.37 15.10 -17.50
C PRO A 178 19.51 16.37 -17.61
#